data_AF-A0A7U3ZQU8-F1
#
_entry.id   AF-A0A7U3ZQU8-F1
#
_cell.length_a   1.000
_cell.length_b   1.000
_cell.length_c   1.000
_cell.angle_alpha   90.00
_cell.angle_beta   90.00
_cell.angle_gamma   90.00
#
_symmetry.space_group_name_H-M   'P 1'
#
loop_
_entity.id
_entity.type
_entity.pdbx_description
1 polymer ?
#
loop_
_entity_poly.entity_id
_entity_poly.type
_entity_poly.pdbx_seq_one_letter_code
_entity_poly.pdbx_strand_id
1 'polypeptide(L)'
;MQRSVLWVLLFLIVQNVCTPLCFSQTQTLTLKPERLNVQAKGFFIVEVIDNRSVTSNIGKIWSRPQPLTAVLQGGTAPAIETFLRRHFNPSKTDSLTPIILVIKELQISETLTPPAKVSGTIKMNLAFETYREGKRVVLTAGSAATTYTRAGIAPEDIIEPQIRRMLESELKGFSKWYAQSVNISDVFVRNVTLILEDDTFVPPSSKAADTLVYYNPDRPLTWQDFQGAPSVFTRWAAQVFTSFGFEARSTVKNRTLELHVKTKVWIDKTISWVRPDAKNDYVLDHEQLHFDVTRLTAERFRRKLKTMTFSVEDFSSEIQYQYIEYYRLHSQLQQQYDDETNHGINRDMQASWAQKVRDELRSYGIIPSKTKLSLPPKQ
;
A
#
# COMPACT_ATOMS: atom_id res chain seq x y z
N MET A 1 24.77 64.50 -83.66
CA MET A 1 23.60 64.69 -82.77
C MET A 1 23.12 63.30 -82.35
N GLN A 2 23.37 62.91 -81.10
CA GLN A 2 22.38 62.88 -79.98
C GLN A 2 21.33 61.77 -80.19
N ARG A 3 20.93 60.90 -79.24
CA ARG A 3 21.09 60.69 -77.79
C ARG A 3 20.57 59.26 -77.52
N SER A 4 21.31 58.38 -76.83
CA SER A 4 21.17 58.06 -75.39
C SER A 4 19.84 57.40 -74.97
N VAL A 5 19.87 56.10 -74.64
CA VAL A 5 18.92 55.46 -73.72
C VAL A 5 19.72 54.74 -72.64
N LEU A 6 19.51 55.17 -71.40
CA LEU A 6 20.11 54.68 -70.16
C LEU A 6 19.31 53.45 -69.67
N TRP A 7 19.98 52.35 -69.32
CA TRP A 7 19.38 51.28 -68.51
C TRP A 7 20.08 51.23 -67.16
N VAL A 8 19.30 51.40 -66.09
CA VAL A 8 19.72 51.29 -64.69
C VAL A 8 19.56 49.83 -64.27
N LEU A 9 20.66 49.18 -63.87
CA LEU A 9 20.65 47.86 -63.23
C LEU A 9 21.01 48.02 -61.75
N LEU A 10 20.03 47.76 -60.90
CA LEU A 10 20.13 47.76 -59.44
C LEU A 10 20.69 46.39 -58.99
N PHE A 11 21.93 46.34 -58.52
CA PHE A 11 22.52 45.15 -57.90
C PHE A 11 22.31 45.19 -56.39
N LEU A 12 21.46 44.30 -55.86
CA LEU A 12 21.34 44.02 -54.43
C LEU A 12 22.45 43.06 -54.00
N ILE A 13 23.38 43.54 -53.18
CA ILE A 13 24.38 42.72 -52.50
C ILE A 13 23.77 42.23 -51.18
N VAL A 14 23.41 40.94 -51.12
CA VAL A 14 23.05 40.28 -49.86
C VAL A 14 24.34 39.84 -49.17
N GLN A 15 24.76 40.57 -48.13
CA GLN A 15 25.85 40.11 -47.27
C GLN A 15 25.34 39.03 -46.31
N ASN A 16 25.80 37.80 -46.53
CA ASN A 16 25.67 36.70 -45.57
C ASN A 16 26.50 37.01 -44.32
N VAL A 17 25.85 37.52 -43.27
CA VAL A 17 26.42 37.59 -41.93
C VAL A 17 26.37 36.18 -41.34
N CYS A 18 27.45 35.42 -41.53
CA CYS A 18 27.65 34.16 -40.83
C CYS A 18 27.99 34.48 -39.37
N THR A 19 27.00 34.47 -38.48
CA THR A 19 27.23 34.49 -37.03
C THR A 19 27.88 33.16 -36.62
N PRO A 20 29.06 33.15 -36.00
CA PRO A 20 29.60 31.91 -35.46
C PRO A 20 28.71 31.47 -34.29
N LEU A 21 28.11 30.29 -34.41
CA LEU A 21 27.51 29.58 -33.28
C LEU A 21 28.61 29.40 -32.22
N CYS A 22 28.54 30.21 -31.16
CA CYS A 22 29.42 30.11 -30.01
C CYS A 22 29.05 28.83 -29.25
N PHE A 23 29.65 27.70 -29.61
CA PHE A 23 29.55 26.48 -28.81
C PHE A 23 30.19 26.75 -27.44
N SER A 24 29.38 26.66 -26.39
CA SER A 24 29.89 26.69 -25.01
C SER A 24 30.92 25.57 -24.85
N GLN A 25 32.17 25.93 -24.51
CA GLN A 25 33.22 24.95 -24.23
C GLN A 25 32.83 24.10 -23.03
N THR A 26 32.95 22.78 -23.17
CA THR A 26 32.57 21.79 -22.15
C THR A 26 33.79 21.13 -21.53
N GLN A 27 33.73 20.90 -20.22
CA GLN A 27 34.61 19.98 -19.51
C GLN A 27 33.85 18.67 -19.33
N THR A 28 34.30 17.63 -20.01
CA THR A 28 33.76 16.27 -19.81
C THR A 28 34.46 15.64 -18.61
N LEU A 29 33.69 14.98 -17.76
CA LEU A 29 34.15 14.21 -16.61
C LEU A 29 33.73 12.74 -16.80
N THR A 30 34.63 11.81 -16.53
CA THR A 30 34.42 10.37 -16.72
C THR A 30 34.52 9.65 -15.39
N LEU A 31 33.44 8.98 -14.96
CA LEU A 31 33.48 8.13 -13.76
C LEU A 31 34.51 7.01 -13.97
N LYS A 32 35.50 6.94 -13.08
CA LYS A 32 36.56 5.93 -13.18
C LYS A 32 35.99 4.55 -12.84
N PRO A 33 36.43 3.47 -13.51
CA PRO A 33 35.90 2.11 -13.32
C PRO A 33 36.37 1.44 -12.01
N GLU A 34 36.29 2.17 -10.90
CA GLU A 34 36.66 1.71 -9.56
C GLU A 34 35.43 1.16 -8.84
N ARG A 35 35.54 -0.03 -8.25
CA ARG A 35 34.46 -0.60 -7.43
C ARG A 35 34.21 0.25 -6.19
N LEU A 36 32.95 0.44 -5.87
CA LEU A 36 32.55 1.10 -4.63
C LEU A 36 32.79 0.17 -3.43
N ASN A 37 33.15 0.74 -2.29
CA ASN A 37 33.28 0.01 -1.03
C ASN A 37 31.91 -0.19 -0.35
N VAL A 38 30.94 -0.67 -1.12
CA VAL A 38 29.59 -1.03 -0.69
C VAL A 38 29.03 -2.06 -1.68
N GLN A 39 28.31 -3.06 -1.17
CA GLN A 39 27.69 -4.10 -1.98
C GLN A 39 26.18 -4.04 -1.82
N ALA A 40 25.45 -4.10 -2.93
CA ALA A 40 24.00 -4.25 -2.89
C ALA A 40 23.64 -5.65 -2.36
N LYS A 41 22.86 -5.72 -1.29
CA LYS A 41 22.38 -6.98 -0.70
C LYS A 41 20.86 -7.00 -0.73
N GLY A 42 20.28 -7.91 -1.49
CA GLY A 42 18.81 -8.04 -1.63
C GLY A 42 18.18 -7.12 -2.67
N PHE A 43 18.93 -6.19 -3.26
CA PHE A 43 18.45 -5.25 -4.28
C PHE A 43 19.49 -5.01 -5.36
N PHE A 44 19.09 -4.34 -6.44
CA PHE A 44 19.98 -3.81 -7.47
C PHE A 44 19.40 -2.52 -8.06
N ILE A 45 20.25 -1.68 -8.65
CA ILE A 45 19.80 -0.48 -9.36
C ILE A 45 19.36 -0.89 -10.78
N VAL A 46 18.06 -0.84 -11.05
CA VAL A 46 17.49 -1.23 -12.35
C VAL A 46 17.56 -0.10 -13.37
N GLU A 47 17.49 1.15 -12.90
CA GLU A 47 17.40 2.35 -13.74
C GLU A 47 17.92 3.57 -12.96
N VAL A 48 18.52 4.52 -13.66
CA VAL A 48 18.84 5.85 -13.12
C VAL A 48 18.09 6.93 -13.89
N ILE A 49 17.37 7.79 -13.17
CA ILE A 49 16.56 8.87 -13.77
C ILE A 49 17.13 10.21 -13.35
N ASP A 50 17.44 11.07 -14.33
CA ASP A 50 17.81 12.46 -14.08
C ASP A 50 16.54 13.33 -14.01
N ASN A 51 16.11 13.65 -12.79
CA ASN A 51 14.90 14.43 -12.52
C ASN A 51 15.24 15.87 -12.12
N ARG A 52 16.42 16.36 -12.51
CA ARG A 52 16.82 17.77 -12.36
C ARG A 52 16.12 18.62 -13.43
N SER A 53 15.88 19.89 -13.13
CA SER A 53 15.33 20.85 -14.11
C SER A 53 16.29 21.12 -15.29
N VAL A 54 17.59 21.00 -15.04
CA VAL A 54 18.65 21.13 -16.06
C VAL A 54 19.45 19.84 -16.10
N THR A 55 19.25 19.05 -17.16
CA THR A 55 19.91 17.75 -17.33
C THR A 55 21.12 17.79 -18.27
N SER A 56 21.27 18.87 -19.05
CA SER A 56 22.34 19.01 -20.06
C SER A 56 23.76 19.16 -19.49
N ASN A 57 23.87 19.52 -18.22
CA ASN A 57 25.15 19.71 -17.53
C ASN A 57 25.01 19.46 -16.01
N ILE A 58 26.14 19.53 -15.31
CA ILE A 58 26.22 19.39 -13.85
C ILE A 58 26.84 20.65 -13.21
N GLY A 59 26.70 21.81 -13.86
CA GLY A 59 27.19 23.10 -13.37
C GLY A 59 28.41 23.62 -14.13
N LYS A 60 29.20 24.48 -13.48
CA LYS A 60 30.34 25.17 -14.09
C LYS A 60 31.61 24.92 -13.29
N ILE A 61 32.69 24.67 -14.03
CA ILE A 61 34.04 24.44 -13.52
C ILE A 61 34.95 25.55 -14.03
N TRP A 62 35.77 26.13 -13.18
CA TRP A 62 36.71 27.18 -13.53
C TRP A 62 37.88 26.62 -14.36
N SER A 63 38.01 27.06 -15.60
CA SER A 63 39.24 26.90 -16.40
C SER A 63 39.71 28.28 -16.83
N ARG A 64 41.00 28.47 -17.12
CA ARG A 64 41.45 29.76 -17.68
C ARG A 64 41.13 29.79 -19.18
N PRO A 65 40.63 30.92 -19.74
CA PRO A 65 40.36 32.21 -19.10
C PRO A 65 38.97 32.33 -18.46
N GLN A 66 38.06 31.36 -18.66
CA GLN A 66 36.65 31.44 -18.28
C GLN A 66 36.07 30.08 -17.82
N PRO A 67 35.00 30.06 -17.00
CA PRO A 67 34.33 28.83 -16.62
C PRO A 67 33.87 28.00 -17.82
N LEU A 68 34.05 26.68 -17.72
CA LEU A 68 33.54 25.68 -18.66
C LEU A 68 32.29 25.02 -18.10
N THR A 69 31.41 24.60 -19.00
CA THR A 69 30.22 23.82 -18.64
C THR A 69 30.64 22.38 -18.33
N ALA A 70 30.33 21.89 -17.13
CA ALA A 70 30.71 20.54 -16.70
C ALA A 70 29.66 19.52 -17.15
N VAL A 71 30.08 18.42 -17.76
CA VAL A 71 29.19 17.32 -18.18
C VAL A 71 29.79 15.97 -17.80
N LEU A 72 28.95 14.98 -17.49
CA LEU A 72 29.40 13.60 -17.40
C LEU A 72 29.44 12.96 -18.80
N GLN A 73 30.44 12.14 -19.07
CA GLN A 73 30.58 11.43 -20.34
C GLN A 73 29.33 10.60 -20.65
N GLY A 74 28.66 10.88 -21.77
CA GLY A 74 27.41 10.20 -22.16
C GLY A 74 26.14 10.72 -21.47
N GLY A 75 26.23 11.78 -20.66
CA GLY A 75 25.11 12.36 -19.92
C GLY A 75 25.01 11.83 -18.48
N THR A 76 24.34 12.59 -17.62
CA THR A 76 24.38 12.37 -16.17
C THR A 76 23.80 11.01 -15.73
N ALA A 77 22.55 10.72 -16.10
CA ALA A 77 21.91 9.45 -15.76
C ALA A 77 22.60 8.24 -16.44
N PRO A 78 22.86 8.25 -17.76
CA PRO A 78 23.54 7.12 -18.43
C PRO A 78 24.94 6.82 -17.88
N ALA A 79 25.71 7.85 -17.51
CA ALA A 79 27.04 7.68 -16.91
C ALA A 79 26.95 6.96 -15.56
N ILE A 80 26.07 7.42 -14.68
CA ILE A 80 25.87 6.82 -13.34
C ILE A 80 25.28 5.42 -13.48
N GLU A 81 24.30 5.21 -14.36
CA GLU A 81 23.71 3.89 -14.58
C GLU A 81 24.74 2.88 -15.08
N THR A 82 25.52 3.24 -16.09
CA THR A 82 26.57 2.37 -16.64
C THR A 82 27.61 2.02 -15.58
N PHE A 83 28.01 3.02 -14.78
CA PHE A 83 28.94 2.81 -13.68
C PHE A 83 28.37 1.85 -12.63
N LEU A 84 27.13 2.07 -12.15
CA LEU A 84 26.51 1.22 -11.12
C LEU A 84 26.24 -0.20 -11.62
N ARG A 85 25.78 -0.37 -12.86
CA ARG A 85 25.57 -1.70 -13.45
C ARG A 85 26.86 -2.54 -13.46
N ARG A 86 28.02 -1.92 -13.67
CA ARG A 86 29.32 -2.62 -13.79
C ARG A 86 30.06 -2.74 -12.45
N HIS A 87 29.94 -1.74 -11.58
CA HIS A 87 30.81 -1.57 -10.41
C HIS A 87 30.10 -1.62 -9.05
N PHE A 88 28.76 -1.74 -9.03
CA PHE A 88 27.97 -1.83 -7.80
C PHE A 88 26.97 -3.00 -7.81
N ASN A 89 26.21 -3.18 -8.90
CA ASN A 89 25.17 -4.20 -8.97
C ASN A 89 25.73 -5.64 -8.91
N PRO A 90 25.00 -6.58 -8.28
CA PRO A 90 25.33 -8.01 -8.34
C PRO A 90 25.15 -8.56 -9.76
N SER A 91 25.86 -9.65 -10.08
CA SER A 91 25.77 -10.29 -11.39
C SER A 91 24.46 -11.09 -11.62
N LYS A 92 23.78 -11.51 -10.56
CA LYS A 92 22.48 -12.20 -10.62
C LYS A 92 21.42 -11.34 -9.92
N THR A 93 20.40 -10.92 -10.66
CA THR A 93 19.40 -9.94 -10.18
C THR A 93 17.96 -10.46 -10.15
N ASP A 94 17.68 -11.65 -10.70
CA ASP A 94 16.31 -12.15 -10.94
C ASP A 94 15.44 -12.24 -9.68
N SER A 95 16.04 -12.46 -8.51
CA SER A 95 15.33 -12.57 -7.23
C SER A 95 15.42 -11.31 -6.35
N LEU A 96 16.16 -10.30 -6.80
CA LEU A 96 16.46 -9.09 -6.04
C LEU A 96 15.41 -8.00 -6.25
N THR A 97 15.25 -7.10 -5.28
CA THR A 97 14.35 -5.96 -5.42
C THR A 97 14.93 -4.96 -6.45
N PRO A 98 14.18 -4.59 -7.50
CA PRO A 98 14.60 -3.53 -8.43
C PRO A 98 14.42 -2.15 -7.78
N ILE A 99 15.49 -1.35 -7.81
CA ILE A 99 15.51 0.00 -7.25
C ILE A 99 15.85 1.00 -8.36
N ILE A 100 15.10 2.09 -8.40
CA ILE A 100 15.31 3.21 -9.30
C ILE A 100 16.08 4.27 -8.53
N LEU A 101 17.21 4.73 -9.06
CA LEU A 101 17.95 5.85 -8.50
C LEU A 101 17.52 7.14 -9.20
N VAL A 102 16.94 8.07 -8.47
CA VAL A 102 16.46 9.34 -9.02
C VAL A 102 17.36 10.48 -8.57
N ILE A 103 17.99 11.14 -9.54
CA ILE A 103 18.86 12.29 -9.31
C ILE A 103 17.97 13.53 -9.20
N LYS A 104 17.88 14.10 -7.99
CA LYS A 104 17.16 15.35 -7.72
C LYS A 104 18.08 16.56 -7.77
N GLU A 105 19.35 16.37 -7.41
CA GLU A 105 20.41 17.38 -7.53
C GLU A 105 21.75 16.70 -7.83
N LEU A 106 22.49 17.29 -8.76
CA LEU A 106 23.91 17.05 -8.95
C LEU A 106 24.48 18.33 -9.55
N GLN A 107 25.17 19.11 -8.73
CA GLN A 107 25.63 20.43 -9.10
C GLN A 107 27.03 20.71 -8.58
N ILE A 108 27.88 21.18 -9.49
CA ILE A 108 29.22 21.69 -9.23
C ILE A 108 29.19 23.21 -9.40
N SER A 109 29.77 23.90 -8.42
CA SER A 109 30.03 25.33 -8.51
C SER A 109 31.47 25.59 -8.10
N GLU A 110 32.23 26.24 -8.96
CA GLU A 110 33.59 26.69 -8.67
C GLU A 110 33.72 28.21 -8.78
N THR A 111 34.56 28.77 -7.89
CA THR A 111 34.91 30.19 -7.87
C THR A 111 36.43 30.34 -7.77
N LEU A 112 37.00 31.25 -8.57
CA LEU A 112 38.42 31.61 -8.48
C LEU A 112 38.68 32.38 -7.19
N THR A 113 39.68 31.93 -6.42
CA THR A 113 40.18 32.59 -5.21
C THR A 113 41.64 33.06 -5.39
N PRO A 114 42.00 34.29 -5.00
CA PRO A 114 43.37 34.79 -5.14
C PRO A 114 44.41 34.06 -4.26
N PRO A 115 45.69 33.98 -4.67
CA PRO A 115 46.23 34.16 -6.01
C PRO A 115 46.22 32.81 -6.75
N ALA A 116 45.28 32.61 -7.68
CA ALA A 116 45.18 31.44 -8.56
C ALA A 116 44.77 30.09 -7.94
N LYS A 117 44.00 30.10 -6.85
CA LYS A 117 43.31 28.91 -6.31
C LYS A 117 41.89 28.85 -6.85
N VAL A 118 41.30 27.66 -6.89
CA VAL A 118 39.88 27.47 -7.18
C VAL A 118 39.24 26.80 -5.98
N SER A 119 38.12 27.35 -5.51
CA SER A 119 37.30 26.75 -4.46
C SER A 119 36.01 26.24 -5.08
N GLY A 120 35.67 24.99 -4.80
CA GLY A 120 34.53 24.31 -5.39
C GLY A 120 33.61 23.68 -4.36
N THR A 121 32.34 23.58 -4.71
CA THR A 121 31.30 22.86 -3.97
C THR A 121 30.63 21.86 -4.91
N ILE A 122 30.37 20.66 -4.42
CA ILE A 122 29.55 19.65 -5.09
C ILE A 122 28.36 19.35 -4.19
N LYS A 123 27.16 19.43 -4.73
CA LYS A 123 25.90 19.04 -4.08
C LYS A 123 25.29 17.88 -4.83
N MET A 124 24.74 16.93 -4.09
CA MET A 124 24.07 15.74 -4.61
C MET A 124 22.83 15.46 -3.76
N ASN A 125 21.70 15.21 -4.41
CA ASN A 125 20.47 14.75 -3.77
C ASN A 125 19.92 13.59 -4.60
N LEU A 126 19.82 12.42 -3.98
CA LEU A 126 19.35 11.19 -4.60
C LEU A 126 18.11 10.70 -3.87
N ALA A 127 17.11 10.28 -4.62
CA ALA A 127 15.99 9.50 -4.11
C ALA A 127 16.08 8.06 -4.61
N PHE A 128 15.63 7.13 -3.78
CA PHE A 128 15.52 5.72 -4.11
C PHE A 128 14.05 5.37 -4.22
N GLU A 129 13.65 4.84 -5.36
CA GLU A 129 12.26 4.46 -5.65
C GLU A 129 12.21 2.97 -6.02
N THR A 130 11.03 2.37 -5.98
CA THR A 130 10.78 1.03 -6.52
C THR A 130 9.46 1.01 -7.27
N TYR A 131 9.20 -0.06 -8.01
CA TYR A 131 7.90 -0.29 -8.62
C TYR A 131 7.00 -1.09 -7.70
N ARG A 132 5.79 -0.60 -7.48
CA ARG A 132 4.68 -1.32 -6.84
C ARG A 132 3.42 -0.99 -7.62
N GLU A 133 2.64 -1.99 -8.02
CA GLU A 133 1.39 -1.79 -8.81
C GLU A 133 1.61 -0.98 -10.11
N GLY A 134 2.76 -1.16 -10.77
CA GLY A 134 3.11 -0.38 -11.97
C GLY A 134 3.39 1.11 -11.71
N LYS A 135 3.39 1.55 -10.45
CA LYS A 135 3.69 2.93 -10.03
C LYS A 135 5.04 3.00 -9.33
N ARG A 136 5.69 4.16 -9.43
CA ARG A 136 6.91 4.45 -8.67
C ARG A 136 6.55 4.86 -7.25
N VAL A 137 7.14 4.17 -6.27
CA VAL A 137 6.99 4.46 -4.85
C VAL A 137 8.33 4.91 -4.31
N VAL A 138 8.37 6.11 -3.70
CA VAL A 138 9.57 6.63 -3.03
C VAL A 138 9.80 5.83 -1.75
N LEU A 139 11.02 5.31 -1.62
CA LEU A 139 11.46 4.55 -0.46
C LEU A 139 12.13 5.46 0.57
N THR A 140 13.14 6.20 0.12
CA THR A 140 13.91 7.15 0.93
C THR A 140 14.70 8.08 0.01
N ALA A 141 15.27 9.14 0.58
CA ALA A 141 16.16 10.06 -0.11
C ALA A 141 17.31 10.47 0.80
N GLY A 142 18.41 10.87 0.18
CA GLY A 142 19.60 11.35 0.86
C GLY A 142 20.26 12.50 0.10
N SER A 143 21.00 13.31 0.84
CA SER A 143 21.67 14.49 0.33
C SER A 143 23.09 14.53 0.87
N ALA A 144 24.04 14.80 -0.01
CA ALA A 144 25.43 15.00 0.31
C ALA A 144 25.92 16.32 -0.28
N ALA A 145 26.80 17.00 0.45
CA ALA A 145 27.54 18.15 -0.07
C ALA A 145 28.99 18.07 0.40
N THR A 146 29.91 18.46 -0.47
CA THR A 146 31.34 18.51 -0.18
C THR A 146 31.97 19.75 -0.78
N THR A 147 33.03 20.25 -0.15
CA THR A 147 33.83 21.37 -0.66
C THR A 147 35.24 20.88 -0.96
N TYR A 148 35.90 21.55 -1.89
CA TYR A 148 37.29 21.26 -2.24
C TYR A 148 38.02 22.52 -2.68
N THR A 149 39.35 22.46 -2.66
CA THR A 149 40.19 23.49 -3.27
C THR A 149 41.20 22.83 -4.20
N ARG A 150 41.56 23.51 -5.29
CA ARG A 150 42.59 23.04 -6.21
C ARG A 150 43.44 24.19 -6.75
N ALA A 151 44.71 23.91 -6.99
CA ALA A 151 45.67 24.84 -7.58
C ALA A 151 46.60 24.05 -8.51
N GLY A 152 46.54 24.32 -9.82
CA GLY A 152 47.36 23.61 -10.81
C GLY A 152 47.00 22.14 -11.06
N ILE A 153 45.91 21.63 -10.47
CA ILE A 153 45.41 20.27 -10.67
C ILE A 153 44.23 20.30 -11.66
N ALA A 154 44.19 19.31 -12.55
CA ALA A 154 43.08 19.14 -13.50
C ALA A 154 41.76 18.98 -12.74
N PRO A 155 40.64 19.58 -13.20
CA PRO A 155 39.36 19.47 -12.52
C PRO A 155 38.92 18.02 -12.29
N GLU A 156 39.16 17.14 -13.25
CA GLU A 156 38.74 15.74 -13.21
C GLU A 156 39.40 14.94 -12.07
N ASP A 157 40.67 15.19 -11.78
CA ASP A 157 41.41 14.49 -10.72
C ASP A 157 40.92 14.82 -9.31
N ILE A 158 40.17 15.92 -9.16
CA ILE A 158 39.59 16.33 -7.87
C ILE A 158 38.09 16.04 -7.82
N ILE A 159 37.37 16.33 -8.90
CA ILE A 159 35.90 16.31 -8.92
C ILE A 159 35.37 14.88 -9.05
N GLU A 160 35.92 14.06 -9.95
CA GLU A 160 35.44 12.69 -10.15
C GLU A 160 35.51 11.85 -8.87
N PRO A 161 36.63 11.82 -8.12
CA PRO A 161 36.71 11.03 -6.90
C PRO A 161 35.73 11.52 -5.83
N GLN A 162 35.42 12.83 -5.80
CA GLN A 162 34.42 13.39 -4.89
C GLN A 162 33.01 12.90 -5.27
N ILE A 163 32.62 12.98 -6.55
CA ILE A 163 31.32 12.47 -7.02
C ILE A 163 31.17 10.99 -6.67
N ARG A 164 32.20 10.18 -6.94
CA ARG A 164 32.18 8.74 -6.66
C ARG A 164 32.08 8.44 -5.17
N ARG A 165 32.79 9.18 -4.31
CA ARG A 165 32.67 9.06 -2.84
C ARG A 165 31.29 9.46 -2.31
N MET A 166 30.69 10.52 -2.87
CA MET A 166 29.32 10.92 -2.50
C MET A 166 28.31 9.83 -2.90
N LEU A 167 28.41 9.31 -4.13
CA LEU A 167 27.57 8.20 -4.60
C LEU A 167 27.75 6.94 -3.72
N GLU A 168 28.98 6.61 -3.34
CA GLU A 168 29.26 5.52 -2.39
C GLU A 168 28.59 5.75 -1.04
N SER A 169 28.67 6.97 -0.49
CA SER A 169 28.05 7.32 0.79
C SER A 169 26.54 7.18 0.75
N GLU A 170 25.89 7.68 -0.30
CA GLU A 170 24.44 7.56 -0.50
C GLU A 170 24.01 6.09 -0.62
N LEU A 171 24.76 5.27 -1.39
CA LEU A 171 24.49 3.85 -1.54
C LEU A 171 24.73 3.06 -0.25
N LYS A 172 25.70 3.45 0.59
CA LYS A 172 25.87 2.90 1.94
C LYS A 172 24.68 3.23 2.83
N GLY A 173 24.23 4.49 2.82
CA GLY A 173 23.04 4.93 3.53
C GLY A 173 21.81 4.12 3.14
N PHE A 174 21.55 4.02 1.84
CA PHE A 174 20.44 3.22 1.31
C PHE A 174 20.58 1.74 1.63
N SER A 175 21.77 1.14 1.50
CA SER A 175 21.98 -0.28 1.82
C SER A 175 21.66 -0.59 3.29
N LYS A 176 22.04 0.32 4.21
CA LYS A 176 21.71 0.22 5.63
C LYS A 176 20.21 0.34 5.86
N TRP A 177 19.58 1.35 5.27
CA TRP A 177 18.13 1.56 5.35
C TRP A 177 17.35 0.34 4.81
N TYR A 178 17.73 -0.17 3.63
CA TYR A 178 17.09 -1.33 3.01
C TYR A 178 17.16 -2.56 3.92
N ALA A 179 18.33 -2.86 4.49
CA ALA A 179 18.48 -3.99 5.41
C ALA A 179 17.59 -3.88 6.67
N GLN A 180 17.31 -2.66 7.13
CA GLN A 180 16.45 -2.40 8.28
C GLN A 180 14.96 -2.42 7.92
N SER A 181 14.60 -2.02 6.70
CA SER A 181 13.21 -1.83 6.26
C SER A 181 12.62 -3.02 5.53
N VAL A 182 13.43 -3.85 4.87
CA VAL A 182 12.95 -4.91 3.95
C VAL A 182 11.97 -5.90 4.59
N ASN A 183 12.12 -6.19 5.87
CA ASN A 183 11.29 -7.19 6.56
C ASN A 183 10.04 -6.63 7.24
N ILE A 184 9.90 -5.30 7.32
CA ILE A 184 8.85 -4.62 8.09
C ILE A 184 8.03 -3.63 7.25
N SER A 185 8.54 -3.20 6.09
CA SER A 185 7.80 -2.31 5.20
C SER A 185 6.85 -3.10 4.31
N ASP A 186 5.63 -2.59 4.22
CA ASP A 186 4.57 -3.04 3.31
C ASP A 186 5.00 -3.00 1.84
N VAL A 187 5.86 -2.06 1.44
CA VAL A 187 6.38 -1.91 0.07
C VAL A 187 7.14 -3.15 -0.42
N PHE A 188 7.67 -3.97 0.49
CA PHE A 188 8.43 -5.17 0.15
C PHE A 188 7.68 -6.48 0.37
N VAL A 189 6.40 -6.41 0.75
CA VAL A 189 5.54 -7.59 0.94
C VAL A 189 5.41 -8.36 -0.37
N ARG A 190 5.49 -9.69 -0.27
CA ARG A 190 5.35 -10.61 -1.40
C ARG A 190 4.12 -11.49 -1.31
N ASN A 191 3.66 -11.77 -0.09
CA ASN A 191 2.54 -12.67 0.17
C ASN A 191 1.68 -12.14 1.31
N VAL A 192 0.40 -12.49 1.30
CA VAL A 192 -0.54 -12.27 2.41
C VAL A 192 -0.88 -13.61 3.04
N THR A 193 -0.81 -13.68 4.37
CA THR A 193 -1.24 -14.85 5.15
C THR A 193 -2.42 -14.45 6.02
N LEU A 194 -3.54 -15.14 5.86
CA LEU A 194 -4.72 -14.95 6.70
C LEU A 194 -4.54 -15.64 8.05
N ILE A 195 -4.81 -14.92 9.13
CA ILE A 195 -4.90 -15.43 10.49
C ILE A 195 -6.30 -15.12 11.00
N LEU A 196 -7.12 -16.15 11.14
CA LEU A 196 -8.44 -15.99 11.77
C LEU A 196 -8.29 -16.09 13.27
N GLU A 197 -8.65 -15.01 13.94
CA GLU A 197 -8.69 -14.96 15.40
C GLU A 197 -10.01 -15.56 15.91
N ASP A 198 -9.98 -16.00 17.17
CA ASP A 198 -11.18 -16.43 17.86
C ASP A 198 -12.08 -15.22 18.15
N ASP A 199 -13.39 -15.48 18.13
CA ASP A 199 -14.37 -14.47 18.45
C ASP A 199 -14.27 -14.14 19.93
N THR A 200 -14.05 -12.87 20.27
CA THR A 200 -14.10 -12.49 21.68
C THR A 200 -15.55 -12.35 22.10
N PHE A 201 -15.94 -13.16 23.08
CA PHE A 201 -17.03 -12.81 23.98
C PHE A 201 -16.61 -11.53 24.71
N VAL A 202 -17.18 -10.39 24.35
CA VAL A 202 -16.91 -9.14 25.07
C VAL A 202 -17.42 -9.35 26.50
N PRO A 203 -16.58 -9.20 27.54
CA PRO A 203 -17.03 -9.34 28.91
C PRO A 203 -18.18 -8.34 29.19
N PRO A 204 -19.15 -8.69 30.05
CA PRO A 204 -20.31 -7.85 30.37
C PRO A 204 -19.97 -6.43 30.90
N SER A 205 -18.70 -6.14 31.21
CA SER A 205 -18.26 -4.87 31.81
C SER A 205 -17.89 -3.77 30.79
N SER A 206 -18.08 -3.99 29.48
CA SER A 206 -17.88 -2.93 28.49
C SER A 206 -19.15 -2.09 28.33
N LYS A 207 -19.04 -0.78 28.08
CA LYS A 207 -20.21 0.07 27.75
C LYS A 207 -21.04 -0.45 26.57
N ALA A 208 -20.43 -1.23 25.67
CA ALA A 208 -21.13 -1.88 24.56
C ALA A 208 -21.98 -3.08 25.01
N ALA A 209 -21.69 -3.70 26.16
CA ALA A 209 -22.52 -4.78 26.72
C ALA A 209 -23.86 -4.28 27.26
N ASP A 210 -23.97 -2.98 27.56
CA ASP A 210 -25.24 -2.38 27.98
C ASP A 210 -26.26 -2.35 26.83
N THR A 211 -25.81 -2.18 25.58
CA THR A 211 -26.66 -2.10 24.39
C THR A 211 -26.64 -3.34 23.50
N LEU A 212 -25.50 -4.02 23.38
CA LEU A 212 -25.31 -5.18 22.51
C LEU A 212 -25.13 -6.46 23.32
N VAL A 213 -25.69 -7.55 22.80
CA VAL A 213 -25.44 -8.90 23.30
C VAL A 213 -24.71 -9.68 22.23
N TYR A 214 -23.47 -10.08 22.52
CA TYR A 214 -22.67 -10.90 21.61
C TYR A 214 -23.05 -12.37 21.69
N TYR A 215 -22.94 -13.06 20.55
CA TYR A 215 -23.30 -14.47 20.43
C TYR A 215 -22.43 -15.30 21.37
N ASN A 216 -23.07 -16.04 22.26
CA ASN A 216 -22.40 -16.97 23.15
C ASN A 216 -23.28 -18.22 23.34
N PRO A 217 -22.78 -19.42 22.98
CA PRO A 217 -23.42 -20.70 23.28
C PRO A 217 -23.95 -20.86 24.71
N ASP A 218 -23.23 -20.31 25.68
CA ASP A 218 -23.52 -20.44 27.10
C ASP A 218 -24.48 -19.35 27.62
N ARG A 219 -24.81 -18.36 26.79
CA ARG A 219 -25.74 -17.25 27.12
C ARG A 219 -26.83 -17.14 26.03
N PRO A 220 -27.85 -18.02 26.05
CA PRO A 220 -29.02 -17.86 25.18
C PRO A 220 -29.71 -16.52 25.41
N LEU A 221 -30.48 -16.07 24.42
CA LEU A 221 -31.30 -14.88 24.52
C LEU A 221 -32.34 -15.02 25.63
N THR A 222 -32.61 -13.92 26.32
CA THR A 222 -33.67 -13.81 27.31
C THR A 222 -34.55 -12.62 26.99
N TRP A 223 -35.76 -12.57 27.53
CA TRP A 223 -36.63 -11.39 27.35
C TRP A 223 -36.07 -10.09 27.92
N GLN A 224 -35.01 -10.13 28.74
CA GLN A 224 -34.31 -8.93 29.21
C GLN A 224 -33.45 -8.27 28.11
N ASP A 225 -33.17 -9.02 27.04
CA ASP A 225 -32.40 -8.54 25.89
C ASP A 225 -33.28 -7.79 24.86
N PHE A 226 -34.60 -7.69 25.09
CA PHE A 226 -35.56 -7.02 24.21
C PHE A 226 -36.07 -5.74 24.89
N GLN A 227 -35.29 -4.67 24.78
CA GLN A 227 -35.53 -3.40 25.48
C GLN A 227 -36.18 -2.33 24.58
N GLY A 228 -36.26 -2.59 23.28
CA GLY A 228 -36.93 -1.73 22.32
C GLY A 228 -38.45 -1.72 22.49
N ALA A 229 -39.07 -0.65 21.98
CA ALA A 229 -40.52 -0.51 21.99
C ALA A 229 -41.11 -1.00 20.65
N PRO A 230 -42.16 -1.86 20.66
CA PRO A 230 -42.89 -2.22 19.45
C PRO A 230 -43.57 -0.99 18.84
N SER A 231 -43.68 -0.95 17.51
CA SER A 231 -44.60 -0.04 16.84
C SER A 231 -46.04 -0.35 17.25
N VAL A 232 -46.85 0.68 17.50
CA VAL A 232 -48.26 0.56 17.92
C VAL A 232 -49.10 -0.24 16.90
N PHE A 233 -48.70 -0.23 15.63
CA PHE A 233 -49.41 -0.89 14.53
C PHE A 233 -48.76 -2.19 14.07
N THR A 234 -47.79 -2.73 14.82
CA THR A 234 -47.14 -3.98 14.43
C THR A 234 -48.09 -5.17 14.56
N ARG A 235 -48.12 -6.02 13.53
CA ARG A 235 -48.82 -7.31 13.57
C ARG A 235 -47.96 -8.45 14.12
N TRP A 236 -46.67 -8.21 14.33
CA TRP A 236 -45.69 -9.22 14.74
C TRP A 236 -45.61 -9.36 16.26
N ALA A 237 -45.29 -10.57 16.73
CA ALA A 237 -45.20 -10.92 18.14
C ALA A 237 -43.94 -10.33 18.81
N ALA A 238 -42.81 -10.45 18.13
CA ALA A 238 -41.51 -9.96 18.52
C ALA A 238 -40.66 -9.64 17.28
N GLN A 239 -39.53 -8.98 17.49
CA GLN A 239 -38.50 -8.81 16.49
C GLN A 239 -37.13 -8.68 17.17
N VAL A 240 -36.20 -9.54 16.79
CA VAL A 240 -34.79 -9.44 17.16
C VAL A 240 -33.97 -8.76 16.06
N PHE A 241 -33.13 -7.80 16.44
CA PHE A 241 -32.20 -7.14 15.53
C PHE A 241 -30.83 -7.76 15.68
N THR A 242 -30.52 -8.72 14.81
CA THR A 242 -29.24 -9.44 14.79
C THR A 242 -28.33 -8.89 13.69
N SER A 243 -27.03 -8.87 13.93
CA SER A 243 -26.05 -8.49 12.92
C SER A 243 -24.70 -9.17 13.16
N PHE A 244 -23.84 -9.13 12.16
CA PHE A 244 -22.46 -9.55 12.27
C PHE A 244 -21.53 -8.56 11.58
N GLY A 245 -20.27 -8.58 11.97
CA GLY A 245 -19.22 -7.71 11.47
C GLY A 245 -17.86 -8.34 11.66
N PHE A 246 -16.82 -7.63 11.25
CA PHE A 246 -15.44 -8.08 11.45
C PHE A 246 -14.53 -6.90 11.79
N GLU A 247 -13.43 -7.22 12.45
CA GLU A 247 -12.28 -6.36 12.63
C GLU A 247 -11.10 -6.98 11.87
N ALA A 248 -10.33 -6.15 11.18
CA ALA A 248 -9.12 -6.57 10.51
C ALA A 248 -7.94 -5.70 10.93
N ARG A 249 -6.80 -6.33 11.17
CA ARG A 249 -5.52 -5.66 11.38
C ARG A 249 -4.44 -6.37 10.58
N SER A 250 -3.47 -5.63 10.08
CA SER A 250 -2.35 -6.19 9.32
C SER A 250 -1.01 -5.86 9.99
N THR A 251 -0.11 -6.83 10.00
CA THR A 251 1.28 -6.66 10.42
C THR A 251 2.22 -7.23 9.35
N VAL A 252 3.37 -6.61 9.14
CA VAL A 252 4.36 -7.10 8.16
C VAL A 252 5.51 -7.77 8.91
N LYS A 253 5.80 -9.01 8.54
CA LYS A 253 6.92 -9.79 9.08
C LYS A 253 7.57 -10.60 7.98
N ASN A 254 8.87 -10.46 7.81
CA ASN A 254 9.67 -11.21 6.83
C ASN A 254 9.05 -11.16 5.43
N ARG A 255 8.66 -9.97 4.97
CA ARG A 255 8.02 -9.73 3.65
C ARG A 255 6.69 -10.46 3.45
N THR A 256 6.06 -10.91 4.53
CA THR A 256 4.71 -11.47 4.55
C THR A 256 3.82 -10.53 5.33
N LEU A 257 2.66 -10.19 4.77
CA LEU A 257 1.62 -9.47 5.48
C LEU A 257 0.74 -10.49 6.21
N GLU A 258 0.77 -10.46 7.52
CA GLU A 258 -0.11 -11.21 8.39
C GLU A 258 -1.40 -10.42 8.55
N LEU A 259 -2.47 -10.92 7.96
CA LEU A 259 -3.80 -10.33 7.96
C LEU A 259 -4.63 -11.03 9.04
N HIS A 260 -4.79 -10.37 10.18
CA HIS A 260 -5.60 -10.88 11.27
C HIS A 260 -7.04 -10.42 11.11
N VAL A 261 -7.97 -11.37 11.04
CA VAL A 261 -9.40 -11.08 10.92
C VAL A 261 -10.14 -11.74 12.07
N LYS A 262 -11.02 -10.97 12.68
CA LYS A 262 -11.82 -11.37 13.83
C LYS A 262 -13.27 -11.03 13.57
N THR A 263 -14.17 -11.99 13.73
CA THR A 263 -15.60 -11.77 13.53
C THR A 263 -16.33 -11.44 14.83
N LYS A 264 -17.46 -10.77 14.69
CA LYS A 264 -18.36 -10.44 15.80
C LYS A 264 -19.79 -10.69 15.35
N VAL A 265 -20.59 -11.25 16.24
CA VAL A 265 -22.02 -11.53 16.02
C VAL A 265 -22.76 -11.02 17.24
N TRP A 266 -23.79 -10.20 17.05
CA TRP A 266 -24.51 -9.59 18.15
C TRP A 266 -25.98 -9.36 17.85
N ILE A 267 -26.74 -9.06 18.90
CA ILE A 267 -28.04 -8.42 18.82
C ILE A 267 -27.98 -7.01 19.40
N ASP A 268 -28.82 -6.11 18.91
CA ASP A 268 -29.04 -4.79 19.50
C ASP A 268 -30.29 -4.81 20.39
N LYS A 269 -30.09 -4.71 21.71
CA LYS A 269 -31.17 -4.77 22.69
C LYS A 269 -32.12 -3.58 22.59
N THR A 270 -31.60 -2.43 22.17
CA THR A 270 -32.31 -1.14 22.22
C THR A 270 -33.39 -1.03 21.15
N ILE A 271 -33.27 -1.81 20.09
CA ILE A 271 -34.24 -1.87 19.00
C ILE A 271 -34.92 -3.25 18.90
N SER A 272 -34.41 -4.29 19.56
CA SER A 272 -35.11 -5.58 19.69
C SER A 272 -36.28 -5.47 20.66
N TRP A 273 -37.46 -5.94 20.25
CA TRP A 273 -38.70 -5.74 21.00
C TRP A 273 -39.59 -7.00 21.01
N VAL A 274 -40.48 -7.07 22.00
CA VAL A 274 -41.51 -8.10 22.10
C VAL A 274 -42.79 -7.49 22.66
N ARG A 275 -43.95 -7.90 22.13
CA ARG A 275 -45.23 -7.51 22.71
C ARG A 275 -45.42 -8.15 24.09
N PRO A 276 -45.90 -7.43 25.11
CA PRO A 276 -46.04 -7.98 26.47
C PRO A 276 -46.83 -9.29 26.54
N ASP A 277 -47.87 -9.44 25.73
CA ASP A 277 -48.74 -10.63 25.67
C ASP A 277 -48.17 -11.79 24.84
N ALA A 278 -47.07 -11.56 24.10
CA ALA A 278 -46.44 -12.56 23.25
C ALA A 278 -45.22 -13.25 23.89
N LYS A 279 -44.85 -12.88 25.12
CA LYS A 279 -43.69 -13.44 25.82
C LYS A 279 -43.92 -14.91 26.22
N ASN A 280 -43.36 -15.84 25.46
CA ASN A 280 -43.34 -17.27 25.79
C ASN A 280 -42.09 -17.96 25.22
N ASP A 281 -41.78 -19.16 25.71
CA ASP A 281 -40.54 -19.88 25.32
C ASP A 281 -40.47 -20.17 23.80
N TYR A 282 -41.61 -20.42 23.14
CA TYR A 282 -41.63 -20.74 21.71
C TYR A 282 -41.25 -19.53 20.84
N VAL A 283 -41.79 -18.35 21.16
CA VAL A 283 -41.44 -17.10 20.45
C VAL A 283 -39.99 -16.74 20.75
N LEU A 284 -39.50 -16.92 21.98
CA LEU A 284 -38.08 -16.67 22.30
C LEU A 284 -37.15 -17.58 21.49
N ASP A 285 -37.52 -18.86 21.34
CA ASP A 285 -36.76 -19.81 20.53
C ASP A 285 -36.76 -19.42 19.02
N HIS A 286 -37.84 -18.81 18.52
CA HIS A 286 -37.89 -18.25 17.16
C HIS A 286 -36.85 -17.13 16.98
N GLU A 287 -36.82 -16.17 17.91
CA GLU A 287 -35.84 -15.08 17.90
C GLU A 287 -34.39 -15.58 18.14
N GLN A 288 -34.21 -16.61 18.96
CA GLN A 288 -32.91 -17.26 19.14
C GLN A 288 -32.41 -17.89 17.83
N LEU A 289 -33.29 -18.47 17.03
CA LEU A 289 -32.91 -19.06 15.75
C LEU A 289 -32.49 -18.00 14.73
N HIS A 290 -33.10 -16.82 14.73
CA HIS A 290 -32.59 -15.65 13.97
C HIS A 290 -31.15 -15.31 14.36
N PHE A 291 -30.80 -15.39 15.65
CA PHE A 291 -29.44 -15.15 16.12
C PHE A 291 -28.46 -16.25 15.68
N ASP A 292 -28.89 -17.51 15.72
CA ASP A 292 -28.14 -18.66 15.21
C ASP A 292 -27.90 -18.55 13.68
N VAL A 293 -28.88 -18.09 12.90
CA VAL A 293 -28.73 -17.84 11.45
C VAL A 293 -27.66 -16.78 11.17
N THR A 294 -27.61 -15.72 11.98
CA THR A 294 -26.58 -14.68 11.88
C THR A 294 -25.20 -15.23 12.22
N ARG A 295 -25.11 -16.07 13.26
CA ARG A 295 -23.87 -16.78 13.58
C ARG A 295 -23.42 -17.68 12.43
N LEU A 296 -24.35 -18.42 11.84
CA LEU A 296 -24.07 -19.30 10.70
C LEU A 296 -23.50 -18.50 9.51
N THR A 297 -24.07 -17.34 9.24
CA THR A 297 -23.59 -16.49 8.14
C THR A 297 -22.17 -16.00 8.39
N ALA A 298 -21.83 -15.62 9.63
CA ALA A 298 -20.46 -15.26 10.00
C ALA A 298 -19.48 -16.45 9.83
N GLU A 299 -19.87 -17.68 10.18
CA GLU A 299 -19.01 -18.85 9.96
C GLU A 299 -18.82 -19.18 8.47
N ARG A 300 -19.86 -19.00 7.65
CA ARG A 300 -19.72 -19.14 6.20
C ARG A 300 -18.77 -18.10 5.62
N PHE A 301 -18.84 -16.85 6.09
CA PHE A 301 -17.88 -15.79 5.74
C PHE A 301 -16.45 -16.18 6.14
N ARG A 302 -16.23 -16.62 7.39
CA ARG A 302 -14.90 -17.10 7.85
C ARG A 302 -14.38 -18.23 6.97
N ARG A 303 -15.21 -19.22 6.64
CA ARG A 303 -14.84 -20.33 5.73
C ARG A 303 -14.46 -19.81 4.36
N LYS A 304 -15.19 -18.85 3.80
CA LYS A 304 -14.84 -18.24 2.53
C LYS A 304 -13.46 -17.59 2.57
N LEU A 305 -13.16 -16.79 3.60
CA LEU A 305 -11.85 -16.18 3.76
C LEU A 305 -10.74 -17.23 3.83
N LYS A 306 -10.93 -18.34 4.56
CA LYS A 306 -9.94 -19.45 4.63
C LYS A 306 -9.59 -20.05 3.26
N THR A 307 -10.53 -20.02 2.32
CA THR A 307 -10.33 -20.59 0.97
C THR A 307 -9.77 -19.60 -0.05
N MET A 308 -9.63 -18.33 0.33
CA MET A 308 -9.15 -17.29 -0.57
C MET A 308 -7.62 -17.22 -0.57
N THR A 309 -7.09 -16.88 -1.74
CA THR A 309 -5.73 -16.34 -1.86
C THR A 309 -5.87 -14.83 -1.96
N PHE A 310 -5.24 -14.10 -1.05
CA PHE A 310 -5.34 -12.65 -1.01
C PHE A 310 -4.25 -11.98 -1.85
N SER A 311 -4.62 -10.95 -2.58
CA SER A 311 -3.68 -10.06 -3.25
C SER A 311 -2.94 -9.20 -2.22
N VAL A 312 -1.63 -9.01 -2.39
CA VAL A 312 -0.84 -8.04 -1.59
C VAL A 312 -1.37 -6.62 -1.75
N GLU A 313 -1.95 -6.33 -2.91
CA GLU A 313 -2.43 -5.02 -3.33
C GLU A 313 -3.85 -4.77 -2.81
N ASP A 314 -4.72 -5.78 -2.93
CA ASP A 314 -6.17 -5.61 -2.76
C ASP A 314 -6.78 -6.34 -1.56
N PHE A 315 -5.99 -6.97 -0.69
CA PHE A 315 -6.52 -7.80 0.41
C PHE A 315 -7.62 -7.12 1.23
N SER A 316 -7.52 -5.80 1.47
CA SER A 316 -8.50 -5.03 2.23
C SER A 316 -9.85 -4.93 1.49
N SER A 317 -9.81 -4.60 0.19
CA SER A 317 -10.98 -4.55 -0.69
C SER A 317 -11.59 -5.93 -0.90
N GLU A 318 -10.76 -6.97 -1.02
CA GLU A 318 -11.20 -8.36 -1.17
C GLU A 318 -12.01 -8.85 0.04
N ILE A 319 -11.52 -8.62 1.27
CA ILE A 319 -12.28 -8.97 2.49
C ILE A 319 -13.57 -8.16 2.55
N GLN A 320 -13.50 -6.85 2.31
CA GLN A 320 -14.67 -5.97 2.38
C GLN A 320 -15.76 -6.37 1.39
N TYR A 321 -15.37 -6.75 0.17
CA TYR A 321 -16.29 -7.26 -0.84
C TYR A 321 -16.97 -8.54 -0.37
N GLN A 322 -16.21 -9.51 0.15
CA GLN A 322 -16.82 -10.74 0.70
C GLN A 322 -17.74 -10.43 1.89
N TYR A 323 -17.38 -9.50 2.77
CA TYR A 323 -18.24 -9.12 3.88
C TYR A 323 -19.61 -8.60 3.36
N ILE A 324 -19.62 -7.74 2.35
CA ILE A 324 -20.86 -7.22 1.76
C ILE A 324 -21.69 -8.36 1.15
N GLU A 325 -21.07 -9.30 0.43
CA GLU A 325 -21.77 -10.47 -0.12
C GLU A 325 -22.41 -11.33 0.98
N TYR A 326 -21.69 -11.60 2.05
CA TYR A 326 -22.22 -12.37 3.18
C TYR A 326 -23.24 -11.59 4.01
N TYR A 327 -23.18 -10.26 4.03
CA TYR A 327 -24.21 -9.42 4.63
C TYR A 327 -25.52 -9.47 3.83
N ARG A 328 -25.44 -9.52 2.49
CA ARG A 328 -26.60 -9.77 1.62
C ARG A 328 -27.17 -11.17 1.85
N LEU A 329 -26.31 -12.19 1.94
CA LEU A 329 -26.72 -13.56 2.26
C LEU A 329 -27.41 -13.64 3.63
N HIS A 330 -26.90 -12.93 4.64
CA HIS A 330 -27.53 -12.84 5.95
C HIS A 330 -28.97 -12.33 5.83
N SER A 331 -29.16 -11.21 5.14
CA SER A 331 -30.50 -10.63 4.93
C SER A 331 -31.43 -11.60 4.19
N GLN A 332 -30.92 -12.31 3.18
CA GLN A 332 -31.69 -13.32 2.44
C GLN A 332 -32.10 -14.50 3.33
N LEU A 333 -31.20 -15.01 4.18
CA LEU A 333 -31.50 -16.14 5.06
C LEU A 333 -32.49 -15.77 6.17
N GLN A 334 -32.40 -14.55 6.72
CA GLN A 334 -33.38 -14.05 7.69
C GLN A 334 -34.78 -14.00 7.07
N GLN A 335 -34.90 -13.39 5.88
CA GLN A 335 -36.17 -13.32 5.15
C GLN A 335 -36.71 -14.70 4.77
N GLN A 336 -35.83 -15.58 4.27
CA GLN A 336 -36.23 -16.95 3.90
C GLN A 336 -36.76 -17.73 5.09
N TYR A 337 -36.11 -17.62 6.25
CA TYR A 337 -36.56 -18.28 7.47
C TYR A 337 -37.92 -17.74 7.93
N ASP A 338 -38.13 -16.43 7.91
CA ASP A 338 -39.43 -15.82 8.21
C ASP A 338 -40.53 -16.28 7.24
N ASP A 339 -40.26 -16.26 5.93
CA ASP A 339 -41.25 -16.65 4.91
C ASP A 339 -41.64 -18.13 5.02
N GLU A 340 -40.66 -19.03 5.13
CA GLU A 340 -40.92 -20.47 5.18
C GLU A 340 -41.60 -20.90 6.48
N THR A 341 -41.28 -20.24 7.61
CA THR A 341 -41.95 -20.52 8.88
C THR A 341 -43.26 -19.77 9.06
N ASN A 342 -43.67 -18.94 8.09
CA ASN A 342 -44.78 -18.01 8.23
C ASN A 342 -44.65 -17.18 9.52
N HIS A 343 -43.50 -16.53 9.70
CA HIS A 343 -43.10 -15.76 10.87
C HIS A 343 -43.25 -16.55 12.19
N GLY A 344 -42.77 -17.80 12.18
CA GLY A 344 -42.84 -18.70 13.33
C GLY A 344 -44.20 -19.34 13.59
N ILE A 345 -45.21 -19.18 12.72
CA ILE A 345 -46.50 -19.86 12.89
C ILE A 345 -46.38 -21.37 12.57
N ASN A 346 -45.57 -21.73 11.57
CA ASN A 346 -45.33 -23.11 11.16
C ASN A 346 -44.23 -23.76 12.02
N ARG A 347 -44.65 -24.52 13.04
CA ARG A 347 -43.78 -25.19 14.02
C ARG A 347 -42.85 -26.23 13.39
N ASP A 348 -43.36 -27.02 12.46
CA ASP A 348 -42.59 -28.09 11.83
C ASP A 348 -41.47 -27.52 10.95
N MET A 349 -41.76 -26.43 10.25
CA MET A 349 -40.74 -25.72 9.47
C MET A 349 -39.70 -25.05 10.37
N GLN A 350 -40.10 -24.44 11.48
CA GLN A 350 -39.16 -23.86 12.45
C GLN A 350 -38.24 -24.94 13.05
N ALA A 351 -38.77 -26.12 13.40
CA ALA A 351 -37.98 -27.24 13.88
C ALA A 351 -36.98 -27.73 12.81
N SER A 352 -37.41 -27.78 11.54
CA SER A 352 -36.55 -28.16 10.41
C SER A 352 -35.41 -27.16 10.20
N TRP A 353 -35.69 -25.85 10.27
CA TRP A 353 -34.68 -24.80 10.23
C TRP A 353 -33.71 -24.88 11.41
N ALA A 354 -34.23 -25.09 12.63
CA ALA A 354 -33.41 -25.25 13.82
C ALA A 354 -32.41 -26.40 13.66
N GLN A 355 -32.87 -27.54 13.16
CA GLN A 355 -32.00 -28.69 12.91
C GLN A 355 -30.92 -28.35 11.86
N LYS A 356 -31.33 -27.81 10.71
CA LYS A 356 -30.44 -27.42 9.60
C LYS A 356 -29.33 -26.46 10.06
N VAL A 357 -29.72 -25.36 10.72
CA VAL A 357 -28.78 -24.33 11.16
C VAL A 357 -27.81 -24.88 12.21
N ARG A 358 -28.31 -25.66 13.18
CA ARG A 358 -27.48 -26.21 14.26
C ARG A 358 -26.52 -27.28 13.77
N ASP A 359 -26.94 -28.13 12.83
CA ASP A 359 -26.05 -29.12 12.24
C ASP A 359 -24.92 -28.46 11.46
N GLU A 360 -25.23 -27.41 10.70
CA GLU A 360 -24.20 -26.67 9.99
C GLU A 360 -23.26 -25.93 10.94
N LEU A 361 -23.78 -25.29 12.00
CA LEU A 361 -22.96 -24.68 13.05
C LEU A 361 -22.03 -25.69 13.73
N ARG A 362 -22.51 -26.90 14.02
CA ARG A 362 -21.68 -28.00 14.57
C ARG A 362 -20.58 -28.42 13.61
N SER A 363 -20.80 -28.37 12.30
CA SER A 363 -19.76 -28.64 11.31
C SER A 363 -18.60 -27.63 11.37
N TYR A 364 -18.85 -26.44 11.93
CA TYR A 364 -17.84 -25.42 12.23
C TYR A 364 -17.26 -25.52 13.64
N GLY A 365 -17.66 -26.52 14.43
CA GLY A 365 -17.27 -26.67 15.84
C GLY A 365 -18.03 -25.75 16.81
N ILE A 366 -19.06 -25.05 16.33
CA ILE A 366 -19.94 -24.23 17.17
C ILE A 366 -21.07 -25.10 17.70
N ILE A 367 -21.22 -25.16 19.02
CA ILE A 367 -22.33 -25.86 19.66
C ILE A 367 -23.35 -24.79 20.07
N PRO A 368 -24.49 -24.64 19.36
CA PRO A 368 -25.47 -23.61 19.71
C PRO A 368 -26.12 -23.91 21.07
N SER A 369 -26.67 -22.88 21.68
CA SER A 369 -27.35 -22.99 22.98
C SER A 369 -28.49 -24.02 22.93
N LYS A 370 -28.67 -24.77 24.03
CA LYS A 370 -29.82 -25.68 24.17
C LYS A 370 -31.07 -24.83 24.35
N THR A 371 -31.95 -24.84 23.35
CA THR A 371 -33.30 -24.27 23.44
C THR A 371 -34.30 -25.31 23.95
N LYS A 372 -35.43 -24.85 24.47
CA LYS A 372 -36.44 -25.69 25.11
C LYS A 372 -37.31 -26.47 24.13
N LEU A 373 -37.29 -26.13 22.84
CA LEU A 373 -37.81 -26.98 21.77
C LEU A 373 -36.99 -28.29 21.69
N SER A 374 -37.38 -29.26 22.50
CA SER A 374 -37.06 -30.67 22.30
C SER A 374 -37.47 -31.07 20.87
N LEU A 375 -36.51 -31.56 20.08
CA LEU A 375 -36.80 -32.26 18.83
C LEU A 375 -37.78 -33.41 19.17
N PRO A 376 -38.83 -33.64 18.37
CA PRO A 376 -39.60 -34.86 18.53
C PRO A 376 -38.65 -36.07 18.43
N PRO A 377 -38.85 -37.12 19.23
CA PRO A 377 -37.99 -38.30 19.17
C PRO A 377 -38.01 -38.84 17.74
N LYS A 378 -36.83 -39.26 17.25
CA LYS A 378 -36.72 -39.99 15.98
C LYS A 378 -37.72 -41.15 16.01
N GLN A 379 -38.69 -41.14 15.10
CA GLN A 379 -39.54 -42.30 14.83
C GLN A 379 -38.72 -43.39 14.14
#